data_AF-A0A9E0JHY0-F1
#
_entry.id   AF-A0A9E0JHY0-F1
#
_cell.length_a   1.000
_cell.length_b   1.000
_cell.length_c   1.000
_cell.angle_alpha   90.00
_cell.angle_beta   90.00
_cell.angle_gamma   90.00
#
_symmetry.space_group_name_H-M   'P 1'
#
loop_
_entity.id
_entity.type
_entity.pdbx_description
1 polymer ?
#
loop_
_entity_poly.entity_id
_entity_poly.type
_entity_poly.pdbx_seq_one_letter_code
_entity_poly.pdbx_strand_id
1 'polypeptide(L)' 'MTTQRTPTALGTEKIGTLLMQYSVPAIIAMTASSLYNMVDSIFIGHGVGAMAISGLAISFPLMNLAAAFG' A
#
# COMPACT_ATOMS: atom_id res chain seq x y z
N MET A 1 4.88 22.26 12.96
CA MET A 1 4.20 23.14 11.98
C MET A 1 4.05 22.36 10.69
N THR A 2 2.92 21.67 10.50
CA THR A 2 2.63 20.92 9.27
C THR A 2 2.20 21.91 8.20
N THR A 3 3.13 22.27 7.31
CA THR A 3 2.85 23.10 6.13
C THR A 3 1.85 22.37 5.23
N GLN A 4 0.57 22.70 5.39
CA GLN A 4 -0.49 22.35 4.45
C GLN A 4 -0.19 23.07 3.13
N ARG A 5 0.43 22.36 2.17
CA ARG A 5 0.68 22.90 0.84
C ARG A 5 -0.68 23.05 0.14
N THR A 6 -1.03 24.30 -0.17
CA THR A 6 -2.29 24.69 -0.81
C THR A 6 -2.55 23.87 -2.09
N PRO A 7 -3.80 23.44 -2.36
CA PRO A 7 -4.15 22.62 -3.53
C PRO A 7 -3.82 23.28 -4.89
N THR A 8 -3.56 24.58 -4.90
CA THR A 8 -3.00 25.32 -6.05
C THR A 8 -1.61 24.87 -6.47
N ALA A 9 -0.81 24.26 -5.59
CA ALA A 9 0.54 23.80 -5.90
C ALA A 9 0.57 22.73 -7.00
N LEU A 10 -0.46 21.88 -7.11
CA LEU A 10 -0.56 20.86 -8.16
C LEU A 10 -0.65 21.45 -9.57
N GLY A 11 -1.13 22.69 -9.71
CA GLY A 11 -1.28 23.39 -10.99
C GLY A 11 -0.19 24.44 -11.29
N THR A 12 0.63 24.81 -10.31
CA THR A 12 1.63 25.89 -10.44
C THR A 12 3.08 25.43 -10.31
N GLU A 13 3.35 24.32 -9.60
CA GLU A 13 4.69 23.77 -9.43
C GLU A 13 5.13 22.90 -10.62
N LYS A 14 6.45 22.71 -10.76
CA LYS A 14 7.00 21.84 -11.80
C LYS A 14 6.61 20.38 -11.53
N ILE A 15 6.16 19.68 -12.58
CA ILE A 15 5.75 18.27 -12.53
C ILE A 15 6.80 17.39 -11.84
N GLY A 16 8.10 17.58 -12.11
CA GLY A 16 9.17 16.80 -11.48
C GLY A 16 9.25 16.96 -9.96
N THR A 17 9.01 18.17 -9.44
CA THR A 17 8.98 18.44 -7.99
C THR A 17 7.79 17.74 -7.35
N LEU A 18 6.62 17.83 -7.98
CA LEU A 18 5.39 17.18 -7.53
C LEU A 18 5.53 15.65 -7.54
N LEU A 19 6.05 15.08 -8.63
CA LEU A 19 6.33 13.64 -8.73
C LEU A 19 7.23 13.17 -7.60
N MET A 20 8.38 13.82 -7.38
CA MET A 20 9.27 13.41 -6.29
C MET A 20 8.64 13.59 -4.90
N GLN A 21 7.87 14.67 -4.69
CA GLN A 21 7.23 14.96 -3.41
C GLN A 21 6.14 13.94 -3.03
N TYR A 22 5.40 13.41 -4.01
CA TYR A 22 4.31 12.46 -3.74
C TYR A 22 4.72 11.00 -3.99
N SER A 23 5.49 10.71 -5.04
CA SER A 23 5.87 9.34 -5.41
C SER A 23 6.84 8.72 -4.42
N VAL A 24 7.83 9.45 -3.90
CA VAL A 24 8.79 8.89 -2.94
C VAL A 24 8.11 8.37 -1.67
N PRO A 25 7.30 9.16 -0.94
CA PRO A 25 6.59 8.65 0.23
C PRO A 25 5.58 7.56 -0.13
N ALA A 26 4.91 7.63 -1.28
CA ALA A 26 3.99 6.58 -1.73
C ALA A 26 4.71 5.24 -1.99
N ILE A 27 5.86 5.26 -2.66
CA ILE A 27 6.67 4.07 -2.93
C ILE A 27 7.14 3.43 -1.63
N ILE A 28 7.60 4.23 -0.67
CA ILE A 28 8.01 3.75 0.65
C ILE A 28 6.83 3.09 1.37
N ALA A 29 5.67 3.74 1.37
CA ALA A 29 4.46 3.20 2.00
C ALA A 29 4.01 1.88 1.35
N MET A 30 3.98 1.81 0.01
CA MET A 30 3.63 0.59 -0.71
C MET A 30 4.65 -0.54 -0.47
N THR A 31 5.93 -0.22 -0.40
CA THR A 31 7.00 -1.19 -0.15
C THR A 31 6.95 -1.71 1.28
N ALA A 32 6.71 -0.84 2.27
CA ALA A 32 6.52 -1.25 3.64
C ALA A 32 5.28 -2.15 3.80
N SER A 33 4.19 -1.80 3.12
CA SER A 33 2.97 -2.63 3.09
C SER A 33 3.22 -4.00 2.46
N SER A 34 3.91 -4.08 1.33
CA SER A 34 4.20 -5.38 0.69
C SER A 34 5.12 -6.25 1.55
N LEU A 35 6.12 -5.66 2.20
CA LEU A 35 6.98 -6.35 3.16
C LEU A 35 6.19 -6.86 4.37
N TYR A 36 5.26 -6.07 4.90
CA TYR A 36 4.36 -6.52 5.96
C TYR A 36 3.54 -7.74 5.52
N ASN A 37 2.92 -7.68 4.34
CA ASN A 37 2.15 -8.80 3.79
C ASN A 37 3.00 -10.06 3.58
N MET A 38 4.25 -9.89 3.14
CA MET A 38 5.19 -10.99 2.93
C MET A 38 5.62 -11.64 4.25
N VAL A 39 5.96 -10.83 5.25
CA VAL A 39 6.33 -11.30 6.59
C VAL A 39 5.13 -11.97 7.26
N ASP A 40 3.96 -11.33 7.25
CA ASP A 40 2.71 -11.89 7.79
C ASP A 40 2.41 -13.26 7.16
N SER A 41 2.52 -13.37 5.83
CA SER A 41 2.34 -14.65 5.13
C SER A 41 3.36 -15.72 5.55
N ILE A 42 4.63 -15.37 5.78
CA ILE A 42 5.65 -16.32 6.27
C ILE A 42 5.35 -16.79 7.68
N PHE A 43 4.95 -15.89 8.58
CA PHE A 43 4.58 -16.21 9.96
C PHE A 43 3.31 -17.05 10.02
N ILE A 44 2.28 -16.69 9.25
CA ILE A 44 1.06 -17.48 9.10
C ILE A 44 1.40 -18.87 8.52
N GLY A 45 2.26 -18.93 7.51
CA GLY A 45 2.70 -20.18 6.89
C GLY A 45 3.46 -21.11 7.84
N HIS A 46 4.31 -20.57 8.72
CA HIS A 46 5.03 -21.37 9.73
C HIS A 46 4.16 -21.72 10.95
N GLY A 47 3.24 -20.84 11.35
CA GLY A 47 2.41 -21.03 12.55
C GLY A 47 1.13 -21.84 12.33
N VAL A 48 0.54 -21.75 11.13
CA VAL A 48 -0.79 -22.34 10.81
C VAL A 48 -0.71 -23.30 9.61
N GLY A 49 0.38 -23.25 8.84
CA GLY A 49 0.64 -24.18 7.74
C GLY A 49 -0.02 -23.79 6.41
N ALA A 50 0.10 -24.68 5.43
CA ALA A 50 -0.33 -24.44 4.05
C ALA A 50 -1.82 -24.05 3.88
N MET A 51 -2.70 -24.53 4.77
CA MET A 51 -4.13 -24.21 4.70
C MET A 51 -4.42 -22.72 4.92
N ALA A 52 -3.60 -22.00 5.70
CA ALA A 52 -3.80 -20.59 5.93
C ALA A 52 -3.37 -19.73 4.72
N ILE A 53 -2.30 -20.11 4.03
CA ILE A 53 -1.90 -19.49 2.75
C ILE A 53 -3.00 -19.70 1.70
N SER A 54 -3.60 -20.89 1.64
CA SER A 54 -4.73 -21.17 0.75
C SER A 54 -5.98 -20.34 1.10
N GLY A 55 -6.27 -20.15 2.39
CA GLY A 55 -7.36 -19.28 2.86
C GLY A 55 -7.16 -17.81 2.47
N LEU A 56 -5.92 -17.30 2.57
CA LEU A 56 -5.56 -15.96 2.10
C LEU A 56 -5.79 -15.81 0.59
N ALA A 57 -5.37 -16.79 -0.22
CA ALA A 57 -5.56 -16.77 -1.67
C ALA A 57 -7.04 -16.71 -2.09
N ILE A 58 -7.94 -17.37 -1.34
CA ILE A 58 -9.39 -17.31 -1.57
C ILE A 58 -9.99 -15.99 -1.09
N SER A 59 -9.39 -15.35 -0.09
CA SER A 59 -9.84 -14.07 0.46
C SER A 59 -9.43 -12.87 -0.39
N PHE A 60 -8.33 -12.97 -1.15
CA PHE A 60 -7.81 -11.90 -2.02
C PHE A 60 -8.86 -11.29 -2.97
N PRO A 61 -9.64 -12.08 -3.73
CA PRO A 61 -10.71 -11.54 -4.58
C PRO A 61 -11.76 -10.73 -3.80
N LEU A 62 -12.08 -11.13 -2.57
CA LEU A 62 -13.04 -10.42 -1.71
C LEU A 62 -12.45 -9.11 -1.20
N MET A 63 -11.17 -9.09 -0.84
CA MET A 63 -10.46 -7.87 -0.45
C MET A 63 -10.39 -6.87 -1.62
N ASN A 64 -10.14 -7.35 -2.83
CA ASN A 64 -10.13 -6.51 -4.04
C ASN A 64 -11.51 -5.92 -4.32
N LEU A 65 -12.59 -6.70 -4.15
CA LEU A 65 -13.97 -6.21 -4.26
C LEU A 65 -14.27 -5.15 -3.20
N ALA A 66 -13.91 -5.41 -1.94
CA ALA A 66 -14.13 -4.47 -0.84
C ALA A 66 -13.39 -3.15 -1.07
N ALA A 67 -12.14 -3.18 -1.56
CA ALA A 67 -11.36 -1.98 -1.87
C ALA A 67 -11.88 -1.23 -3.11
N ALA A 68 -12.55 -1.91 -4.04
CA ALA A 68 -13.11 -1.29 -5.23
C ALA A 68 -14.45 -0.58 -4.98
N PHE A 69 -15.22 -1.04 -3.98
CA PHE A 69 -16.50 -0.47 -3.60
C PHE A 69 -16.45 0.41 -2.33
N GLY A 70 -15.32 0.39 -1.62
CA GLY A 70 -15.06 1.19 -0.42
C GLY A 70 -14.50 2.57 -0.71
#